data_AF-A0AAD7BYX7-F1
#
_entry.id   AF-A0AAD7BYX7-F1
#
_cell.length_a   1.000
_cell.length_b   1.000
_cell.length_c   1.000
_cell.angle_alpha   90.00
_cell.angle_beta   90.00
_cell.angle_gamma   90.00
#
_symmetry.space_group_name_H-M   'P 1'
#
loop_
_entity.id
_entity.type
_entity.pdbx_description
1 polymer ?
#
loop_
_entity_poly.entity_id
_entity_poly.type
_entity_poly.pdbx_seq_one_letter_code
_entity_poly.pdbx_strand_id
1 'polypeptide(L)'
;MTREEVNMPSDSSVPPEYSPKVFPPLYTPVPQSSESTLQRSSSAGPARIAASGYFVRRQDGITLLLHDQDGSAARPSIGPGAFLEGRIILELTDRDTVRAVELKIEGWIESLPLPGAHSSVRVVSISKVLYSPENGNPCANSLPFSHRFPSIFNEGENVHLLPPTCQIEFNNTPFFMKCTYRITARVVAQKHVFRNRCIYSEG
;
A
#
# COMPACT_ATOMS: atom_id res chain seq x y z
N MET A 1 45.39 -35.91 -40.38
CA MET A 1 45.23 -35.06 -39.18
C MET A 1 45.84 -33.73 -39.50
N THR A 2 45.04 -32.85 -40.09
CA THR A 2 45.47 -31.53 -40.60
C THR A 2 44.71 -30.50 -39.78
N ARG A 3 45.43 -29.66 -39.06
CA ARG A 3 44.90 -28.63 -38.16
C ARG A 3 44.59 -27.40 -39.03
N GLU A 4 43.32 -27.04 -39.18
CA GLU A 4 42.92 -25.77 -39.76
C GLU A 4 43.11 -24.66 -38.71
N GLU A 5 43.97 -23.69 -39.00
CA GLU A 5 44.12 -22.47 -38.23
C GLU A 5 42.93 -21.54 -38.50
N VAL A 6 42.18 -21.21 -37.45
CA VAL A 6 41.15 -20.18 -37.47
C VAL A 6 41.85 -18.83 -37.35
N ASN A 7 41.95 -18.10 -38.46
CA ASN A 7 42.47 -16.74 -38.51
C ASN A 7 41.34 -15.78 -38.06
N MET A 8 41.37 -15.33 -36.79
CA MET A 8 40.49 -14.26 -36.31
C MET A 8 41.03 -12.90 -36.79
N PRO A 9 40.27 -12.09 -37.53
CA PRO A 9 40.68 -10.72 -37.80
C PRO A 9 40.69 -9.94 -36.48
N SER A 10 41.88 -9.47 -36.10
CA SER A 10 42.06 -8.57 -34.97
C SER A 10 41.54 -7.20 -35.35
N ASP A 11 40.23 -6.99 -35.19
CA ASP A 11 39.60 -5.70 -35.42
C ASP A 11 39.98 -4.76 -34.27
N SER A 12 41.08 -4.04 -34.45
CA SER A 12 41.54 -2.99 -33.54
C SER A 12 40.59 -1.80 -33.65
N SER A 13 39.39 -1.92 -33.07
CA SER A 13 38.47 -0.80 -32.93
C SER A 13 39.05 0.18 -31.92
N VAL A 14 39.67 1.25 -32.42
CA VAL A 14 40.02 2.40 -31.61
C VAL A 14 38.71 2.99 -31.10
N PRO A 15 38.49 3.12 -29.79
CA PRO A 15 37.28 3.73 -29.27
C PRO A 15 37.17 5.17 -29.80
N PRO A 16 35.95 5.65 -30.09
CA PRO A 16 35.77 7.02 -30.57
C PRO A 16 36.41 8.01 -29.61
N GLU A 17 37.12 8.99 -30.17
CA GLU A 17 37.74 10.05 -29.41
C GLU A 17 36.65 10.95 -28.82
N TYR A 18 36.36 10.76 -27.53
CA TYR A 18 35.36 11.55 -26.83
C TYR A 18 35.84 13.00 -26.75
N SER A 19 35.06 13.92 -27.34
CA SER A 19 35.33 15.35 -27.31
C SER A 19 35.57 15.86 -25.87
N PRO A 20 36.50 16.82 -25.69
CA PRO A 20 36.87 17.31 -24.37
C PRO A 20 35.64 17.88 -23.65
N LYS A 21 35.45 17.34 -22.44
CA LYS A 21 34.30 17.49 -21.54
C LYS A 21 33.74 18.92 -21.50
N VAL A 22 32.59 19.11 -22.15
CA VAL A 22 31.61 20.08 -21.65
C VAL A 22 31.24 19.61 -20.24
N PHE A 23 31.36 20.48 -19.25
CA PHE A 23 30.97 20.14 -17.88
C PHE A 23 29.59 19.49 -17.91
N PRO A 24 29.37 18.37 -17.20
CA PRO A 24 28.03 17.85 -17.08
C PRO A 24 27.14 18.99 -16.55
N PRO A 25 25.91 19.14 -17.07
CA PRO A 25 25.01 20.17 -16.58
C PRO A 25 24.88 20.01 -15.06
N LEU A 26 24.76 21.13 -14.34
CA LEU A 26 24.46 21.09 -12.92
C LEU A 26 23.07 20.49 -12.74
N TYR A 27 23.03 19.20 -12.44
CA TYR A 27 21.80 18.52 -12.11
C TYR A 27 21.25 19.07 -10.80
N THR A 28 20.05 19.63 -10.85
CA THR A 28 19.29 19.99 -9.65
C THR A 28 18.36 18.83 -9.26
N PRO A 29 18.15 18.56 -7.96
CA PRO A 29 17.24 17.51 -7.51
C PRO A 29 15.76 17.82 -7.81
N VAL A 30 15.46 19.06 -8.20
CA VAL A 30 14.14 19.52 -8.61
C VAL A 30 14.20 19.78 -10.12
N PRO A 31 13.28 19.22 -10.92
CA PRO A 31 13.25 19.43 -12.36
C PRO A 31 12.98 20.89 -12.69
N GLN A 32 13.73 21.43 -13.65
CA GLN A 32 13.55 22.81 -14.11
C GLN A 32 12.34 22.92 -15.04
N SER A 33 11.82 24.13 -15.23
CA SER A 33 10.63 24.38 -16.09
C SER A 33 10.76 23.90 -17.54
N SER A 34 11.98 23.70 -18.03
CA SER A 34 12.30 23.18 -19.37
C SER A 34 12.52 21.67 -19.42
N GLU A 35 12.45 20.97 -18.29
CA GLU A 35 12.69 19.54 -18.19
C GLU A 35 11.38 18.75 -18.12
N SER A 36 11.29 17.68 -18.92
CA SER A 36 10.14 16.77 -18.91
C SER A 36 10.42 15.59 -17.98
N THR A 37 9.61 15.44 -16.93
CA THR A 37 9.73 14.30 -16.02
C THR A 37 9.05 13.08 -16.61
N LEU A 38 9.77 11.95 -16.76
CA LEU A 38 9.13 10.66 -16.95
C LEU A 38 8.27 10.35 -15.72
N GLN A 39 7.08 9.78 -15.92
CA GLN A 39 6.13 9.47 -14.85
C GLN A 39 6.85 8.85 -13.65
N ARG A 40 6.97 9.63 -12.57
CA ARG A 40 7.71 9.25 -11.37
C ARG A 40 7.01 8.05 -10.76
N SER A 41 7.65 6.88 -10.79
CA SER A 41 7.20 5.75 -9.98
C SER A 41 7.27 6.19 -8.51
N SER A 42 6.19 5.98 -7.76
CA SER A 42 6.06 6.39 -6.36
C SER A 42 6.94 5.59 -5.39
N SER A 43 8.01 4.96 -5.89
CA SER A 43 8.98 4.21 -5.09
C SER A 43 10.19 5.10 -4.78
N ALA A 44 10.20 5.62 -3.55
CA ALA A 44 11.36 6.04 -2.75
C ALA A 44 12.36 7.05 -3.36
N GLY A 45 12.29 8.33 -2.92
CA GLY A 45 13.34 9.36 -3.09
C GLY A 45 12.89 10.73 -2.54
N PRO A 46 13.80 11.55 -1.98
CA PRO A 46 13.64 12.31 -0.74
C PRO A 46 12.69 13.51 -0.85
N ALA A 47 12.10 13.88 0.29
CA ALA A 47 11.03 14.85 0.45
C ALA A 47 9.76 14.49 -0.34
N ARG A 48 8.98 13.53 0.20
CA ARG A 48 7.53 13.66 0.08
C ARG A 48 7.23 15.08 0.56
N ILE A 49 6.63 15.92 -0.27
CA ILE A 49 5.81 17.02 0.26
C ILE A 49 4.95 16.31 1.30
N ALA A 50 5.18 16.60 2.58
CA ALA A 50 4.54 15.87 3.66
C ALA A 50 3.05 16.05 3.41
N ALA A 51 2.40 15.00 2.92
CA ALA A 51 0.96 15.03 2.70
C ALA A 51 0.40 15.36 4.07
N SER A 52 -0.17 16.55 4.25
CA SER A 52 -0.61 17.05 5.56
C SER A 52 -2.12 16.95 5.72
N GLY A 53 -2.78 16.28 4.77
CA GLY A 53 -4.22 16.11 4.75
C GLY A 53 -4.69 14.90 5.55
N TYR A 54 -6.00 14.76 5.59
CA TYR A 54 -6.66 13.67 6.29
C TYR A 54 -7.61 12.95 5.33
N PHE A 55 -7.65 11.63 5.40
CA PHE A 55 -8.72 10.86 4.80
C PHE A 55 -9.74 10.52 5.89
N VAL A 56 -11.00 10.85 5.67
CA VAL A 56 -12.08 10.63 6.64
C VAL A 56 -13.15 9.75 6.01
N ARG A 57 -13.42 8.60 6.64
CA ARG A 57 -14.52 7.72 6.28
C ARG A 57 -15.46 7.57 7.47
N ARG A 58 -16.73 7.95 7.29
CA ARG A 58 -17.77 7.81 8.31
C ARG A 58 -18.77 6.75 7.89
N GLN A 59 -19.14 5.86 8.81
CA GLN A 59 -20.20 4.88 8.60
C GLN A 59 -20.77 4.43 9.94
N ASP A 60 -22.09 4.44 10.07
CA ASP A 60 -22.81 3.88 11.22
C ASP A 60 -22.32 4.39 12.60
N GLY A 61 -22.00 5.69 12.70
CA GLY A 61 -21.49 6.31 13.92
C GLY A 61 -20.05 5.93 14.27
N ILE A 62 -19.31 5.34 13.33
CA ILE A 62 -17.88 5.09 13.44
C ILE A 62 -17.17 5.89 12.35
N THR A 63 -16.20 6.69 12.73
CA THR A 63 -15.38 7.48 11.82
C THR A 63 -13.94 6.99 11.87
N LEU A 64 -13.42 6.53 10.74
CA LEU A 64 -12.00 6.26 10.53
C LEU A 64 -11.35 7.51 9.94
N LEU A 65 -10.39 8.07 10.65
CA LEU A 65 -9.58 9.20 10.22
C LEU A 65 -8.14 8.75 10.04
N LEU A 66 -7.57 8.94 8.86
CA LEU A 66 -6.17 8.63 8.54
C LEU A 66 -5.39 9.92 8.34
N HIS A 67 -4.19 9.96 8.91
CA HIS A 67 -3.23 11.06 8.78
C HIS A 67 -2.34 10.86 7.55
N ASP A 68 -1.62 11.92 7.21
CA ASP A 68 -0.66 11.98 6.11
C ASP A 68 -1.21 11.58 4.74
N GLN A 69 -2.42 12.04 4.46
CA GLN A 69 -3.13 11.74 3.22
C GLN A 69 -3.14 12.96 2.28
N ASP A 70 -3.24 12.71 0.98
CA ASP A 70 -3.59 13.75 0.03
C ASP A 70 -5.05 14.16 0.24
N GLY A 71 -5.28 15.42 0.63
CA GLY A 71 -6.61 15.94 0.94
C GLY A 71 -7.58 15.93 -0.25
N SER A 72 -7.08 15.76 -1.47
CA SER A 72 -7.89 15.65 -2.69
C SER A 72 -8.16 14.21 -3.13
N ALA A 73 -7.51 13.22 -2.51
CA ALA A 73 -7.60 11.84 -2.95
C ALA A 73 -8.91 11.18 -2.52
N ALA A 74 -9.59 10.54 -3.47
CA ALA A 74 -10.79 9.75 -3.21
C ALA A 74 -10.50 8.47 -2.39
N ARG A 75 -9.24 8.07 -2.31
CA ARG A 75 -8.77 6.85 -1.63
C ARG A 75 -7.54 7.16 -0.79
N PRO A 76 -7.36 6.48 0.35
CA PRO A 76 -6.15 6.64 1.13
C PRO A 76 -4.94 6.04 0.39
N SER A 77 -3.79 6.67 0.54
CA SER A 77 -2.51 6.22 -0.01
C SER A 77 -1.59 5.77 1.12
N ILE A 78 -1.10 4.53 1.05
CA ILE A 78 -0.19 3.97 2.05
C ILE A 78 0.98 3.35 1.30
N GLY A 79 2.19 3.83 1.59
CA GLY A 79 3.40 3.28 1.01
C GLY A 79 3.87 2.01 1.73
N PRO A 80 4.62 1.12 1.05
CA PRO A 80 5.29 0.01 1.70
C PRO A 80 6.18 0.49 2.86
N GLY A 81 6.10 -0.15 4.02
CA GLY A 81 6.92 0.20 5.19
C GLY A 81 6.52 1.50 5.90
N ALA A 82 5.52 2.24 5.41
CA ALA A 82 5.06 3.50 5.99
C ALA A 82 4.26 3.29 7.28
N PHE A 83 4.17 4.35 8.10
CA PHE A 83 3.26 4.34 9.24
C PHE A 83 1.84 4.66 8.78
N LEU A 84 0.90 3.81 9.16
CA LEU A 84 -0.51 4.07 9.08
C LEU A 84 -0.94 4.66 10.42
N GLU A 85 -1.12 5.98 10.43
CA GLU A 85 -1.50 6.74 11.61
C GLU A 85 -2.91 7.28 11.47
N GLY A 86 -3.67 7.29 12.56
CA GLY A 86 -5.05 7.71 12.52
C GLY A 86 -5.77 7.63 13.85
N ARG A 87 -7.08 7.86 13.76
CA ARG A 87 -8.01 7.78 14.88
C ARG A 87 -9.28 7.06 14.46
N ILE A 88 -9.82 6.24 15.36
CA ILE A 88 -11.19 5.74 15.28
C ILE A 88 -12.02 6.61 16.23
N ILE A 89 -13.00 7.33 15.69
CA ILE A 89 -13.92 8.17 16.45
C ILE A 89 -15.27 7.47 16.52
N LEU A 90 -15.83 7.37 17.72
CA LEU A 90 -17.09 6.72 18.01
C LEU A 90 -18.14 7.77 18.36
N GLU A 91 -19.20 7.83 17.57
CA GLU A 91 -20.39 8.66 17.76
C GLU A 91 -21.51 7.83 18.41
N LEU A 92 -21.13 6.96 19.35
CA LEU A 92 -22.04 6.08 20.09
C LEU A 92 -22.44 6.75 21.40
N THR A 93 -23.74 6.78 21.70
CA THR A 93 -24.27 7.28 22.98
C THR A 93 -23.91 6.33 24.12
N ASP A 94 -24.08 5.01 23.92
CA ASP A 94 -23.95 3.98 24.96
C ASP A 94 -22.56 3.32 24.96
N ARG A 95 -21.51 4.08 25.29
CA ARG A 95 -20.11 3.61 25.25
C ARG A 95 -19.77 2.55 26.30
N ASP A 96 -20.55 2.46 27.36
CA ASP A 96 -20.39 1.43 28.41
C ASP A 96 -20.71 0.02 27.89
N THR A 97 -21.44 -0.07 26.77
CA THR A 97 -21.74 -1.35 26.13
C THR A 97 -20.57 -1.85 25.28
N VAL A 98 -19.57 -1.02 24.97
CA VAL A 98 -18.45 -1.41 24.10
C VAL A 98 -17.55 -2.42 24.81
N ARG A 99 -17.35 -3.56 24.17
CA ARG A 99 -16.52 -4.68 24.62
C ARG A 99 -15.17 -4.76 23.92
N ALA A 100 -15.09 -4.31 22.68
CA ALA A 100 -13.81 -4.18 22.01
C ALA A 100 -13.88 -3.16 20.88
N VAL A 101 -12.75 -2.52 20.60
CA VAL A 101 -12.54 -1.81 19.34
C VAL A 101 -11.32 -2.42 18.66
N GLU A 102 -11.49 -2.91 17.45
CA GLU A 102 -10.47 -3.60 16.66
C GLU A 102 -10.19 -2.81 15.37
N LEU A 103 -8.90 -2.65 15.06
CA LEU A 103 -8.41 -2.23 13.76
C LEU A 103 -7.90 -3.48 13.03
N LYS A 104 -8.43 -3.73 11.83
CA LYS A 104 -7.96 -4.80 10.95
C LYS A 104 -7.46 -4.21 9.65
N ILE A 105 -6.32 -4.69 9.18
CA ILE A 105 -5.74 -4.33 7.90
C ILE A 105 -5.51 -5.63 7.15
N GLU A 106 -6.14 -5.76 6.01
CA GLU A 106 -6.10 -6.97 5.21
C GLU A 106 -5.69 -6.62 3.77
N GLY A 107 -5.02 -7.54 3.10
CA GLY A 107 -4.65 -7.39 1.71
C GLY A 107 -4.67 -8.72 1.00
N TRP A 108 -5.13 -8.71 -0.24
CA TRP A 108 -5.26 -9.91 -1.07
C TRP A 108 -4.81 -9.63 -2.50
N ILE A 109 -4.23 -10.64 -3.11
CA ILE A 109 -4.05 -10.73 -4.56
C ILE A 109 -5.04 -11.76 -5.05
N GLU A 110 -5.98 -11.33 -5.88
CA GLU A 110 -6.91 -12.19 -6.60
C GLU A 110 -6.39 -12.34 -8.03
N SER A 111 -6.35 -13.56 -8.53
CA SER A 111 -5.90 -13.84 -9.89
C SER A 111 -6.73 -14.92 -10.56
N LEU A 112 -6.90 -14.79 -11.87
CA LEU A 112 -7.54 -15.78 -12.73
C LEU A 112 -6.48 -16.29 -13.73
N PRO A 113 -5.62 -17.24 -13.35
CA PRO A 113 -4.52 -17.68 -14.22
C PRO A 113 -4.99 -18.45 -15.47
N LEU A 114 -6.16 -19.09 -15.38
CA LEU A 114 -6.78 -19.88 -16.46
C LEU A 114 -8.30 -19.65 -16.43
N PRO A 115 -9.03 -19.81 -17.56
CA PRO A 115 -10.49 -19.76 -17.56
C PRO A 115 -11.07 -20.71 -16.51
N GLY A 116 -11.85 -20.16 -15.57
CA GLY A 116 -12.51 -20.93 -14.52
C GLY A 116 -11.63 -21.29 -13.31
N ALA A 117 -10.34 -20.92 -13.29
CA ALA A 117 -9.48 -21.07 -12.12
C ALA A 117 -9.35 -19.73 -11.40
N HIS A 118 -9.77 -19.66 -10.14
CA HIS A 118 -9.63 -18.49 -9.28
C HIS A 118 -8.63 -18.78 -8.15
N SER A 119 -7.60 -17.96 -8.02
CA SER A 119 -6.62 -18.04 -6.93
C SER A 119 -6.64 -16.74 -6.13
N SER A 120 -6.64 -16.85 -4.79
CA SER A 120 -6.57 -15.70 -3.89
C SER A 120 -5.50 -15.94 -2.83
N VAL A 121 -4.54 -15.03 -2.75
CA VAL A 121 -3.43 -15.08 -1.79
C VAL A 121 -3.55 -13.90 -0.84
N ARG A 122 -3.53 -14.16 0.47
CA ARG A 122 -3.54 -13.11 1.49
C ARG A 122 -2.12 -12.59 1.69
N VAL A 123 -1.89 -11.33 1.36
CA VAL A 123 -0.57 -10.69 1.46
C VAL A 123 -0.41 -9.86 2.74
N VAL A 124 -1.51 -9.41 3.34
CA VAL A 124 -1.50 -8.66 4.61
C VAL A 124 -2.63 -9.18 5.51
N SER A 125 -2.32 -9.40 6.79
CA SER A 125 -3.29 -9.83 7.81
C SER A 125 -2.90 -9.30 9.18
N ILE A 126 -3.34 -8.09 9.49
CA ILE A 126 -3.03 -7.40 10.74
C ILE A 126 -4.33 -7.19 11.51
N SER A 127 -4.30 -7.49 12.81
CA SER A 127 -5.40 -7.21 13.73
C SER A 127 -4.84 -6.62 15.01
N LYS A 128 -5.34 -5.44 15.40
CA LYS A 128 -4.94 -4.72 16.60
C LYS A 128 -6.16 -4.34 17.42
N VAL A 129 -6.18 -4.74 18.69
CA VAL A 129 -7.20 -4.28 19.64
C VAL A 129 -6.79 -2.90 20.14
N LEU A 130 -7.63 -1.89 19.94
CA LEU A 130 -7.41 -0.53 20.41
C LEU A 130 -8.06 -0.26 21.77
N TYR A 131 -9.09 -1.04 22.12
CA TYR A 131 -9.77 -0.94 23.40
C TYR A 131 -10.32 -2.31 23.81
N SER A 132 -10.15 -2.65 25.09
CA SER A 132 -10.84 -3.72 25.81
C SER A 132 -11.16 -3.22 27.24
N PRO A 133 -12.28 -3.66 27.85
CA PRO A 133 -12.73 -3.17 29.16
C PRO A 133 -11.96 -3.78 30.35
N GLU A 134 -10.73 -4.27 30.17
CA GLU A 134 -9.96 -5.01 31.18
C GLU A 134 -9.77 -4.23 32.50
N ASN A 135 -9.71 -2.90 32.42
CA ASN A 135 -9.50 -2.03 33.57
C ASN A 135 -10.79 -1.33 34.07
N GLY A 136 -11.98 -1.75 33.58
CA GLY A 136 -13.26 -1.16 33.97
C GLY A 136 -13.52 0.27 33.49
N ASN A 137 -12.58 0.88 32.76
CA ASN A 137 -12.76 2.20 32.18
C ASN A 137 -13.68 2.13 30.94
N PRO A 138 -14.60 3.08 30.78
CA PRO A 138 -15.46 3.15 29.60
C PRO A 138 -14.66 3.46 28.34
N CYS A 139 -15.19 3.08 27.18
CA CYS A 139 -14.53 3.32 25.90
C CYS A 139 -14.40 4.82 25.60
N ALA A 140 -13.19 5.25 25.28
CA ALA A 140 -12.96 6.61 24.79
C ALA A 140 -13.71 6.86 23.48
N ASN A 141 -14.11 8.11 23.24
CA ASN A 141 -14.77 8.53 22.01
C ASN A 141 -13.80 8.61 20.82
N SER A 142 -12.50 8.71 21.08
CA SER A 142 -11.46 8.80 20.06
C SER A 142 -10.30 7.90 20.47
N LEU A 143 -10.02 6.90 19.65
CA LEU A 143 -8.96 5.92 19.87
C LEU A 143 -7.87 6.14 18.81
N PRO A 144 -6.70 6.69 19.18
CA PRO A 144 -5.60 6.83 18.27
C PRO A 144 -4.95 5.48 17.97
N PHE A 145 -4.40 5.35 16.78
CA PHE A 145 -3.56 4.23 16.42
C PHE A 145 -2.41 4.69 15.53
N SER A 146 -1.29 4.01 15.68
CA SER A 146 -0.18 4.01 14.74
C SER A 146 0.24 2.55 14.54
N HIS A 147 0.45 2.17 13.29
CA HIS A 147 0.91 0.84 12.91
C HIS A 147 1.82 0.91 11.69
N ARG A 148 2.93 0.20 11.72
CA ARG A 148 3.84 0.14 10.57
C ARG A 148 3.28 -0.83 9.54
N PHE A 149 2.92 -0.33 8.37
CA PHE A 149 2.47 -1.16 7.27
C PHE A 149 3.65 -2.02 6.77
N PRO A 150 3.44 -3.33 6.54
CA PRO A 150 4.51 -4.19 6.04
C PRO A 150 5.02 -3.68 4.69
N SER A 151 6.26 -4.07 4.34
CA SER A 151 6.82 -3.85 3.00
C SER A 151 6.95 -5.15 2.21
N ILE A 152 6.85 -6.29 2.90
CA ILE A 152 7.05 -7.62 2.37
C ILE A 152 5.95 -8.57 2.83
N PHE A 153 5.72 -9.63 2.07
CA PHE A 153 4.91 -10.78 2.45
C PHE A 153 5.61 -12.08 2.05
N ASN A 154 5.24 -13.18 2.71
CA ASN A 154 5.82 -14.49 2.46
C ASN A 154 4.81 -15.37 1.72
N GLU A 155 5.26 -16.04 0.68
CA GLU A 155 4.53 -17.07 -0.05
C GLU A 155 5.33 -18.38 0.02
N GLY A 156 4.97 -19.24 0.98
CA GLY A 156 5.80 -20.40 1.32
C GLY A 156 7.16 -19.97 1.87
N GLU A 157 8.24 -20.38 1.19
CA GLU A 157 9.62 -20.01 1.54
C GLU A 157 10.10 -18.73 0.85
N ASN A 158 9.33 -18.20 -0.10
CA ASN A 158 9.72 -17.02 -0.87
C ASN A 158 9.25 -15.74 -0.19
N VAL A 159 10.12 -14.72 -0.22
CA VAL A 159 9.84 -13.38 0.30
C VAL A 159 9.62 -12.43 -0.87
N HIS A 160 8.47 -11.75 -0.88
CA HIS A 160 8.08 -10.84 -1.94
C HIS A 160 7.82 -9.43 -1.39
N LEU A 161 8.01 -8.40 -2.22
CA LEU A 161 7.57 -7.05 -1.91
C LEU A 161 6.04 -6.97 -2.00
N LEU A 162 5.42 -6.14 -1.16
CA LEU A 162 4.00 -5.87 -1.32
C LEU A 162 3.74 -5.11 -2.63
N PRO A 163 2.85 -5.61 -3.50
CA PRO A 163 2.47 -4.90 -4.71
C PRO A 163 1.64 -3.66 -4.38
N PRO A 164 1.62 -2.65 -5.27
CA PRO A 164 0.65 -1.57 -5.16
C PRO A 164 -0.77 -2.09 -5.38
N THR A 165 -1.78 -1.31 -4.95
CA THR A 165 -3.16 -1.53 -5.37
C THR A 165 -3.24 -1.43 -6.90
N CYS A 166 -3.73 -2.47 -7.54
CA CYS A 166 -3.84 -2.52 -9.00
C CYS A 166 -4.97 -3.46 -9.43
N GLN A 167 -5.45 -3.24 -10.65
CA GLN A 167 -6.32 -4.15 -11.37
C GLN A 167 -5.79 -4.23 -12.79
N ILE A 168 -5.45 -5.43 -13.23
CA ILE A 168 -4.84 -5.70 -14.53
C ILE A 168 -5.70 -6.73 -15.24
N GLU A 169 -6.17 -6.35 -16.42
CA GLU A 169 -6.92 -7.18 -17.36
C GLU A 169 -6.15 -7.18 -18.68
N PHE A 170 -5.92 -8.37 -19.26
CA PHE A 170 -5.25 -8.49 -20.55
C PHE A 170 -6.31 -8.72 -21.64
N ASN A 171 -6.44 -7.78 -22.58
CA ASN A 171 -7.52 -7.78 -23.58
C ASN A 171 -7.59 -9.04 -24.47
N ASN A 172 -6.52 -9.86 -24.51
CA ASN A 172 -6.41 -11.04 -25.38
C ASN A 172 -6.23 -12.35 -24.61
N THR A 173 -6.24 -12.33 -23.28
CA THR A 173 -6.16 -13.55 -22.46
C THR A 173 -7.15 -13.46 -21.30
N PRO A 174 -7.68 -14.60 -20.82
CA PRO A 174 -8.56 -14.65 -19.64
C PRO A 174 -7.78 -14.38 -18.34
N PHE A 175 -6.65 -13.68 -18.41
CA PHE A 175 -5.83 -13.36 -17.25
C PHE A 175 -6.32 -12.08 -16.60
N PHE A 176 -6.68 -12.22 -15.33
CA PHE A 176 -7.07 -11.12 -14.46
C PHE A 176 -6.18 -11.16 -13.21
N MET A 177 -5.73 -10.00 -12.76
CA MET A 177 -5.07 -9.87 -11.46
C MET A 177 -5.54 -8.60 -10.77
N LYS A 178 -5.89 -8.70 -9.50
CA LYS A 178 -6.31 -7.58 -8.67
C LYS A 178 -5.62 -7.64 -7.32
N CYS A 179 -4.98 -6.55 -6.93
CA CYS A 179 -4.45 -6.40 -5.58
C CYS A 179 -5.27 -5.35 -4.82
N THR A 180 -5.84 -5.77 -3.69
CA THR A 180 -6.70 -4.93 -2.86
C THR A 180 -6.19 -4.90 -1.44
N TYR A 181 -6.23 -3.72 -0.82
CA TYR A 181 -5.97 -3.53 0.61
C TYR A 181 -7.18 -2.90 1.29
N ARG A 182 -7.45 -3.32 2.52
CA ARG A 182 -8.66 -2.96 3.26
C ARG A 182 -8.35 -2.65 4.69
N ILE A 183 -8.80 -1.49 5.14
CA ILE A 183 -8.73 -1.08 6.55
C ILE A 183 -10.14 -1.13 7.12
N THR A 184 -10.30 -1.89 8.20
CA THR A 184 -11.58 -2.09 8.88
C THR A 184 -11.45 -1.65 10.33
N ALA A 185 -12.27 -0.68 10.71
CA ALA A 185 -12.57 -0.39 12.11
C ALA A 185 -13.79 -1.23 12.52
N ARG A 186 -13.68 -1.97 13.62
CA ARG A 186 -14.78 -2.79 14.15
C ARG A 186 -15.00 -2.48 15.61
N VAL A 187 -16.25 -2.23 15.98
CA VAL A 187 -16.69 -2.08 17.37
C VAL A 187 -17.53 -3.29 17.74
N VAL A 188 -17.18 -3.93 18.85
CA VAL A 188 -17.93 -5.04 19.44
C VAL A 188 -18.61 -4.50 20.67
N ALA A 189 -19.94 -4.58 20.75
CA ALA A 189 -20.73 -4.14 21.90
C ALA A 189 -21.51 -5.31 22.52
N GLN A 190 -21.86 -5.18 23.80
CA GLN A 190 -22.67 -6.12 24.54
C GLN A 190 -24.11 -6.06 24.04
N LYS A 191 -24.72 -7.23 23.80
CA LYS A 191 -26.07 -7.32 23.21
C LYS A 191 -27.13 -6.71 24.13
N HIS A 192 -27.54 -5.49 23.84
CA HIS A 192 -28.97 -5.21 23.74
C HIS A 192 -29.43 -4.98 22.29
N VAL A 193 -28.56 -4.54 21.38
CA VAL A 193 -28.75 -4.72 19.93
C VAL A 193 -27.41 -4.64 19.19
N PHE A 194 -27.23 -5.49 18.17
CA PHE A 194 -26.61 -5.20 16.85
C PHE A 194 -25.33 -5.89 16.31
N ARG A 195 -25.55 -6.38 15.07
CA ARG A 195 -24.82 -6.30 13.77
C ARG A 195 -23.28 -6.24 13.76
N ASN A 196 -22.70 -7.30 13.19
CA ASN A 196 -21.42 -7.26 12.49
C ASN A 196 -21.49 -6.24 11.34
N ARG A 197 -20.58 -5.27 11.24
CA ARG A 197 -20.57 -4.31 10.12
C ARG A 197 -19.14 -4.06 9.63
N CYS A 198 -18.99 -4.00 8.31
CA CYS A 198 -17.75 -3.79 7.59
C CYS A 198 -17.79 -2.37 7.00
N ILE A 199 -16.73 -1.58 7.21
CA ILE A 199 -16.73 -0.14 6.85
C ILE A 199 -15.98 0.15 5.54
N TYR A 200 -15.26 -0.84 5.02
CA TYR A 200 -14.69 -0.76 3.68
C TYR A 200 -14.47 -2.17 3.18
N SER A 201 -14.87 -2.44 1.94
CA SER A 201 -14.52 -3.61 1.14
C SER A 201 -14.48 -3.13 -0.29
N GLU A 202 -13.33 -3.24 -0.95
CA GLU A 202 -13.29 -3.02 -2.39
C GLU A 202 -13.48 -4.35 -3.12
N GLY A 203 -14.60 -4.41 -3.85
CA GLY A 203 -14.81 -5.29 -5.00
C GLY A 203 -14.19 -4.71 -6.25
#